data_AF-A0A1L9U8B5-F1
#
_entry.id   AF-A0A1L9U8B5-F1
#
_cell.length_a   1.000
_cell.length_b   1.000
_cell.length_c   1.000
_cell.angle_alpha   90.00
_cell.angle_beta   90.00
_cell.angle_gamma   90.00
#
_symmetry.space_group_name_H-M   'P 1'
#
loop_
_entity.id
_entity.type
_entity.pdbx_description
1 polymer ?
#
loop_
_entity_poly.entity_id
_entity_poly.type
_entity_poly.pdbx_seq_one_letter_code
_entity_poly.pdbx_strand_id
1 'polypeptide(L)'
;MHFQPWLFLLVGWIQLTAAVNITVLGQGDLNQDTAGSFLSCINATGINYRLYVDAGSTILLPPGNRTIDTDGVDELLLECMMMACSTMDIAAEDMNEDDERHMDSVYASLATYDWLVEQGARGLRAIGTRSVKGLEDIAVQDEDGSGVSLLVKEAAFYCDDRLIDECRTEMP
;
A
#
# COMPACT_ATOMS: atom_id res chain seq x y z
N MET A 1 -54.26 34.92 24.48
CA MET A 1 -52.86 34.84 24.02
C MET A 1 -51.98 34.43 25.20
N HIS A 2 -51.01 33.54 24.93
CA HIS A 2 -49.91 33.03 25.78
C HIS A 2 -50.11 31.92 26.83
N PHE A 3 -49.57 30.70 26.52
CA PHE A 3 -48.41 29.98 27.14
C PHE A 3 -48.53 28.45 26.84
N GLN A 4 -47.76 27.90 25.88
CA GLN A 4 -46.62 26.94 26.02
C GLN A 4 -46.97 25.52 26.56
N PRO A 5 -46.19 24.43 26.33
CA PRO A 5 -44.91 24.28 25.60
C PRO A 5 -44.87 23.07 24.61
N TRP A 6 -44.14 23.15 23.50
CA TRP A 6 -42.86 22.45 23.25
C TRP A 6 -42.82 20.94 23.55
N LEU A 7 -42.71 20.14 22.47
CA LEU A 7 -42.01 18.86 22.49
C LEU A 7 -41.33 18.63 21.13
N PHE A 8 -40.34 19.48 20.84
CA PHE A 8 -39.33 19.13 19.83
C PHE A 8 -38.39 18.14 20.50
N LEU A 9 -38.55 16.85 20.19
CA LEU A 9 -37.51 15.86 20.48
C LEU A 9 -36.33 16.14 19.56
N LEU A 10 -35.36 16.88 20.09
CA LEU A 10 -34.01 16.92 19.56
C LEU A 10 -33.41 15.53 19.77
N VAL A 11 -33.45 14.70 18.73
CA VAL A 11 -32.53 13.57 18.62
C VAL A 11 -31.16 14.21 18.39
N GLY A 12 -30.38 14.33 19.47
CA GLY A 12 -28.99 14.77 19.39
C GLY A 12 -28.21 13.79 18.54
N TRP A 13 -27.74 14.25 17.38
CA TRP A 13 -26.74 13.56 16.60
C TRP A 13 -25.44 13.64 17.39
N ILE A 14 -25.11 12.58 18.14
CA ILE A 14 -23.77 12.41 18.67
C ILE A 14 -22.91 12.03 17.46
N GLN A 15 -22.35 13.03 16.77
CA GLN A 15 -21.24 12.80 15.87
C GLN A 15 -20.03 12.45 16.74
N LEU A 16 -19.82 11.15 16.96
CA LEU A 16 -18.59 10.65 17.55
C LEU A 16 -17.51 10.70 16.46
N THR A 17 -16.90 11.86 16.27
CA THR A 17 -15.69 11.97 15.44
C THR A 17 -14.51 11.44 16.25
N ALA A 18 -14.38 10.12 16.30
CA ALA A 18 -13.19 9.49 16.85
C ALA A 18 -12.02 9.86 15.93
N ALA A 19 -11.10 10.69 16.42
CA ALA A 19 -9.84 10.94 15.73
C ALA A 19 -9.07 9.62 15.66
N VAL A 20 -8.71 9.19 14.44
CA VAL A 20 -7.89 7.99 14.21
C VAL A 20 -6.45 8.44 14.07
N ASN A 21 -5.55 7.83 14.85
CA ASN A 21 -4.12 8.04 14.65
C ASN A 21 -3.62 7.05 13.61
N ILE A 22 -3.08 7.55 12.50
CA ILE A 22 -2.41 6.72 11.50
C ILE A 22 -0.90 6.81 11.69
N THR A 23 -0.21 5.69 11.43
CA THR A 23 1.25 5.63 11.43
C THR A 23 1.78 6.12 10.10
N VAL A 24 2.74 7.03 10.13
CA VAL A 24 3.47 7.46 8.94
C VAL A 24 4.69 6.55 8.78
N LEU A 25 4.78 5.88 7.64
CA LEU A 25 5.91 5.03 7.27
C LEU A 25 6.90 5.83 6.42
N GLY A 26 8.19 5.55 6.61
CA GLY A 26 9.26 6.03 5.76
C GLY A 26 10.27 4.92 5.49
N GLN A 27 11.16 5.15 4.52
CA GLN A 27 12.16 4.14 4.15
C GLN A 27 13.09 3.81 5.33
N GLY A 28 13.39 2.52 5.43
CA GLY A 28 14.26 1.91 6.42
C GLY A 28 15.04 0.74 5.82
N ASP A 29 15.73 0.01 6.70
CA ASP A 29 16.47 -1.18 6.29
C ASP A 29 15.51 -2.33 5.99
N LEU A 30 15.77 -3.06 4.91
CA LEU A 30 14.99 -4.23 4.57
C LEU A 30 15.27 -5.36 5.56
N ASN A 31 14.23 -5.86 6.21
CA ASN A 31 14.32 -6.99 7.11
C ASN A 31 14.35 -8.32 6.32
N GLN A 32 15.25 -9.23 6.70
CA GLN A 32 15.43 -10.51 6.01
C GLN A 32 14.22 -11.43 6.09
N ASP A 33 13.54 -11.49 7.23
CA ASP A 33 12.37 -12.35 7.43
C ASP A 33 11.17 -11.81 6.62
N THR A 34 11.00 -10.49 6.59
CA THR A 34 10.01 -9.82 5.73
C THR A 34 10.24 -10.16 4.25
N ALA A 35 11.46 -9.92 3.75
CA ALA A 35 11.79 -10.19 2.35
C ALA A 35 11.64 -11.67 2.00
N GLY A 36 12.10 -12.57 2.89
CA GLY A 36 11.97 -14.01 2.71
C GLY A 36 10.51 -14.47 2.67
N SER A 37 9.67 -13.93 3.55
CA SER A 37 8.23 -14.27 3.60
C SER A 37 7.50 -13.77 2.36
N PHE A 38 7.80 -12.53 1.93
CA PHE A 38 7.27 -11.96 0.70
C PHE A 38 7.66 -12.77 -0.53
N LEU A 39 8.95 -13.04 -0.74
CA LEU A 39 9.42 -13.84 -1.88
C LEU A 39 8.84 -15.26 -1.87
N SER A 40 8.71 -15.88 -0.68
CA SER A 40 8.06 -17.18 -0.55
C SER A 40 6.58 -17.14 -0.93
N CYS A 41 5.87 -16.08 -0.54
CA CYS A 41 4.47 -15.88 -0.91
C CYS A 41 4.32 -15.74 -2.44
N ILE A 42 5.13 -14.88 -3.06
CA ILE A 42 5.14 -14.69 -4.52
C ILE A 42 5.40 -16.02 -5.25
N ASN A 43 6.37 -16.81 -4.80
CA ASN A 43 6.63 -18.12 -5.39
C ASN A 43 5.47 -19.12 -5.20
N ALA A 44 4.72 -19.03 -4.10
CA ALA A 44 3.59 -19.90 -3.83
C ALA A 44 2.38 -19.64 -4.73
N THR A 45 2.29 -18.45 -5.36
CA THR A 45 1.26 -18.14 -6.36
C THR A 45 1.32 -19.08 -7.58
N GLY A 46 2.48 -19.67 -7.86
CA GLY A 46 2.72 -20.48 -9.05
C GLY A 46 2.83 -19.68 -10.36
N ILE A 47 2.78 -18.34 -10.28
CA ILE A 47 2.90 -17.43 -11.42
C ILE A 47 4.33 -16.91 -11.49
N ASN A 48 4.88 -16.89 -12.70
CA ASN A 48 6.27 -16.48 -12.95
C ASN A 48 6.40 -14.95 -13.00
N TYR A 49 6.13 -14.28 -11.88
CA TYR A 49 6.40 -12.85 -11.75
C TYR A 49 7.89 -12.56 -11.90
N ARG A 50 8.18 -11.44 -12.55
CA ARG A 50 9.50 -10.83 -12.51
C ARG A 50 9.49 -9.67 -11.53
N LEU A 51 10.65 -9.28 -11.05
CA LEU A 51 10.80 -8.11 -10.20
C LEU A 51 12.10 -7.37 -10.48
N TYR A 52 12.09 -6.09 -10.21
CA TYR A 52 13.28 -5.23 -10.18
C TYR A 52 13.18 -4.27 -9.00
N VAL A 53 14.22 -3.48 -8.76
CA VAL A 53 14.21 -2.47 -7.70
C VAL A 53 14.41 -1.10 -8.34
N ASP A 54 13.55 -0.15 -7.99
CA ASP A 54 13.69 1.25 -8.38
C ASP A 54 13.46 2.17 -7.18
N ALA A 55 14.38 3.12 -7.00
CA ALA A 55 14.35 4.09 -5.91
C ALA A 55 14.11 3.50 -4.49
N GLY A 56 14.48 2.23 -4.28
CA GLY A 56 14.27 1.49 -3.03
C GLY A 56 13.00 0.64 -3.00
N SER A 57 12.06 0.85 -3.91
CA SER A 57 10.84 0.04 -4.04
C SER A 57 11.12 -1.22 -4.84
N THR A 58 10.63 -2.36 -4.37
CA THR A 58 10.65 -3.61 -5.13
C THR A 58 9.41 -3.68 -6.02
N ILE A 59 9.61 -3.65 -7.32
CA ILE A 59 8.56 -3.57 -8.32
C ILE A 59 8.31 -4.95 -8.93
N LEU A 60 7.09 -5.44 -8.85
CA LEU A 60 6.63 -6.69 -9.45
C LEU A 60 6.09 -6.47 -10.86
N LEU A 61 6.38 -7.41 -11.76
CA LEU A 61 5.93 -7.41 -13.14
C LEU A 61 5.18 -8.71 -13.46
N PRO A 62 3.96 -8.65 -14.03
CA PRO A 62 3.24 -9.83 -14.48
C PRO A 62 3.99 -10.53 -15.63
N PRO A 63 3.79 -11.85 -15.81
CA PRO A 63 4.32 -12.55 -16.96
C PRO A 63 3.64 -12.10 -18.26
N GLY A 64 4.46 -11.87 -19.29
CA GLY A 64 3.99 -11.45 -20.61
C GLY A 64 3.60 -9.97 -20.65
N ASN A 65 3.16 -9.50 -21.82
CA ASN A 65 2.65 -8.14 -21.99
C ASN A 65 1.17 -8.12 -21.60
N ARG A 66 0.88 -7.86 -20.32
CA ARG A 66 -0.48 -7.77 -19.77
C ARG A 66 -0.53 -6.82 -18.57
N THR A 67 -1.76 -6.41 -18.24
CA THR A 67 -2.10 -5.69 -17.01
C THR A 67 -2.22 -6.65 -15.83
N ILE A 68 -1.99 -6.13 -14.63
CA ILE A 68 -2.23 -6.82 -13.35
C ILE A 68 -3.74 -6.91 -13.09
N ASP A 69 -4.21 -8.11 -12.79
CA ASP A 69 -5.62 -8.45 -12.56
C ASP A 69 -5.81 -8.95 -11.13
N THR A 70 -5.90 -8.01 -10.18
CA THR A 70 -6.00 -8.30 -8.74
C THR A 70 -7.34 -8.91 -8.32
N ASP A 71 -8.36 -8.84 -9.18
CA ASP A 71 -9.67 -9.48 -8.96
C ASP A 71 -9.76 -10.85 -9.67
N GLY A 72 -8.65 -11.31 -10.26
CA GLY A 72 -8.59 -12.52 -11.06
C GLY A 72 -7.27 -13.26 -10.86
N VAL A 73 -6.47 -13.38 -11.93
CA VAL A 73 -5.28 -14.26 -11.90
C VAL A 73 -4.20 -13.78 -10.93
N ASP A 74 -4.17 -12.50 -10.57
CA ASP A 74 -3.21 -11.90 -9.65
C ASP A 74 -3.80 -11.62 -8.25
N GLU A 75 -4.95 -12.21 -7.89
CA GLU A 75 -5.53 -12.07 -6.54
C GLU A 75 -4.53 -12.45 -5.44
N LEU A 76 -3.82 -13.58 -5.62
CA LEU A 76 -2.78 -14.00 -4.67
C LEU A 76 -1.55 -13.08 -4.65
N LEU A 77 -1.26 -12.36 -5.74
CA LEU A 77 -0.21 -11.35 -5.74
C LEU A 77 -0.58 -10.20 -4.80
N LEU A 78 -1.84 -9.74 -4.88
CA LEU A 78 -2.33 -8.69 -4.00
C LEU A 78 -2.23 -9.11 -2.53
N GLU A 79 -2.63 -10.35 -2.19
CA GLU A 79 -2.49 -10.88 -0.84
C GLU A 79 -1.02 -10.85 -0.35
N CYS A 80 -0.08 -11.28 -1.20
CA CYS A 80 1.34 -11.24 -0.88
C CYS A 80 1.85 -9.81 -0.67
N MET A 81 1.40 -8.86 -1.47
CA MET A 81 1.76 -7.45 -1.31
C MET A 81 1.17 -6.88 -0.01
N MET A 82 -0.10 -7.15 0.29
CA MET A 82 -0.74 -6.70 1.53
C MET A 82 -0.04 -7.24 2.79
N MET A 83 0.49 -8.46 2.75
CA MET A 83 1.27 -9.02 3.86
C MET A 83 2.55 -8.20 4.17
N ALA A 84 3.16 -7.62 3.13
CA ALA A 84 4.44 -6.94 3.23
C ALA A 84 4.35 -5.40 3.21
N CYS A 85 3.21 -4.82 2.84
CA CYS A 85 3.06 -3.39 2.55
C CYS A 85 3.37 -2.44 3.73
N SER A 86 3.35 -2.94 4.98
CA SER A 86 3.71 -2.15 6.16
C SER A 86 5.19 -2.25 6.56
N THR A 87 5.95 -3.14 5.92
CA THR A 87 7.33 -3.49 6.31
C THR A 87 8.31 -3.46 5.14
N MET A 88 7.84 -3.45 3.90
CA MET A 88 8.64 -3.42 2.68
C MET A 88 8.06 -2.40 1.70
N ASP A 89 8.94 -1.64 1.05
CA ASP A 89 8.57 -0.72 -0.02
C ASP A 89 8.40 -1.54 -1.32
N ILE A 90 7.14 -1.71 -1.74
CA ILE A 90 6.75 -2.60 -2.84
C ILE A 90 5.71 -1.93 -3.73
N ALA A 91 5.74 -2.25 -5.01
CA ALA A 91 4.70 -1.88 -5.96
C ALA A 91 4.60 -2.94 -7.06
N ALA A 92 3.63 -2.78 -7.97
CA ALA A 92 3.49 -3.66 -9.11
C ALA A 92 3.07 -2.86 -10.35
N GLU A 93 3.73 -3.13 -11.46
CA GLU A 93 3.57 -2.40 -12.72
C GLU A 93 2.99 -3.30 -13.82
N ASP A 94 2.20 -2.70 -14.69
CA ASP A 94 1.70 -3.34 -15.90
C ASP A 94 2.81 -3.50 -16.94
N MET A 95 2.72 -4.54 -17.76
CA MET A 95 3.66 -4.80 -18.85
C MET A 95 3.11 -4.39 -20.23
N ASN A 96 2.04 -3.59 -20.25
CA ASN A 96 1.40 -3.09 -21.47
C ASN A 96 2.10 -1.85 -22.07
N GLU A 97 2.98 -1.23 -21.29
CA GLU A 97 3.85 -0.13 -21.70
C GLU A 97 5.30 -0.62 -21.82
N ASP A 98 5.99 -0.09 -22.83
CA ASP A 98 7.41 -0.37 -23.03
C ASP A 98 8.24 0.48 -22.06
N ASP A 99 8.78 -0.16 -21.02
CA ASP A 99 9.75 0.43 -20.10
C ASP A 99 11.08 -0.35 -20.17
N GLU A 100 12.18 0.38 -20.33
CA GLU A 100 13.52 -0.23 -20.40
C GLU A 100 13.90 -0.96 -19.10
N ARG A 101 13.37 -0.51 -17.95
CA ARG A 101 13.60 -1.13 -16.63
C ARG A 101 13.02 -2.54 -16.54
N HIS A 102 11.99 -2.86 -17.34
CA HIS A 102 11.45 -4.21 -17.41
C HIS A 102 12.48 -5.25 -17.88
N MET A 103 13.50 -4.84 -18.63
CA MET A 103 14.57 -5.73 -19.11
C MET A 103 15.52 -6.15 -17.99
N ASP A 104 15.75 -5.28 -17.01
CA ASP A 104 16.66 -5.50 -15.87
C ASP A 104 16.02 -6.37 -14.77
N SER A 105 14.74 -6.72 -14.92
CA SER A 105 14.03 -7.54 -13.95
C SER A 105 14.52 -9.00 -13.93
N VAL A 106 14.43 -9.65 -12.77
CA VAL A 106 14.73 -11.07 -12.58
C VAL A 106 13.46 -11.82 -12.20
N TYR A 107 13.41 -13.14 -12.40
CA TYR A 107 12.31 -13.92 -11.88
C TYR A 107 12.30 -13.87 -10.34
N ALA A 108 11.13 -13.68 -9.74
CA ALA A 108 10.98 -13.66 -8.28
C ALA A 108 11.51 -14.95 -7.63
N SER A 109 11.44 -16.08 -8.34
CA SER A 109 11.98 -17.37 -7.91
C SER A 109 13.50 -17.45 -7.82
N LEU A 110 14.21 -16.50 -8.43
CA LEU A 110 15.67 -16.38 -8.39
C LEU A 110 16.13 -15.27 -7.45
N ALA A 111 15.23 -14.37 -7.05
CA ALA A 111 15.54 -13.29 -6.13
C ALA A 111 15.80 -13.85 -4.72
N THR A 112 16.76 -13.24 -4.03
CA THR A 112 17.09 -13.54 -2.64
C THR A 112 17.07 -12.25 -1.83
N TYR A 113 17.10 -12.35 -0.50
CA TYR A 113 17.29 -11.20 0.37
C TYR A 113 18.56 -10.41 0.00
N ASP A 114 19.69 -11.10 -0.16
CA ASP A 114 20.96 -10.47 -0.49
C ASP A 114 20.88 -9.74 -1.84
N TRP A 115 20.26 -10.36 -2.85
CA TRP A 115 20.05 -9.71 -4.14
C TRP A 115 19.19 -8.45 -4.02
N LEU A 116 18.09 -8.49 -3.25
CA LEU A 116 17.23 -7.32 -3.02
C LEU A 116 18.01 -6.17 -2.36
N VAL A 117 18.82 -6.47 -1.34
CA VAL A 117 19.66 -5.48 -0.66
C VAL A 117 20.73 -4.92 -1.60
N GLU A 118 21.37 -5.76 -2.41
CA GLU A 118 22.36 -5.34 -3.42
C GLU A 118 21.74 -4.42 -4.49
N GLN A 119 20.49 -4.68 -4.90
CA GLN A 119 19.75 -3.79 -5.80
C GLN A 119 19.21 -2.53 -5.11
N GLY A 120 19.38 -2.40 -3.80
CA GLY A 120 19.01 -1.21 -3.03
C GLY A 120 17.58 -1.20 -2.50
N ALA A 121 16.90 -2.35 -2.45
CA ALA A 121 15.55 -2.45 -1.90
C ALA A 121 15.49 -2.00 -0.44
N ARG A 122 14.37 -1.39 -0.06
CA ARG A 122 14.18 -0.79 1.26
C ARG A 122 12.99 -1.42 1.99
N GLY A 123 13.16 -1.51 3.30
CA GLY A 123 12.06 -1.75 4.21
C GLY A 123 11.30 -0.46 4.50
N LEU A 124 10.21 -0.59 5.25
CA LEU A 124 9.48 0.53 5.82
C LEU A 124 9.62 0.53 7.34
N ARG A 125 9.68 1.72 7.93
CA ARG A 125 9.69 1.93 9.38
C ARG A 125 8.79 3.10 9.77
N ALA A 126 8.19 3.02 10.96
CA ALA A 126 7.43 4.13 11.51
C ALA A 126 8.34 5.35 11.76
N ILE A 127 7.98 6.50 11.17
CA ILE A 127 8.66 7.78 11.36
C ILE A 127 7.81 8.80 12.12
N GLY A 128 6.54 8.49 12.38
CA GLY A 128 5.65 9.33 13.16
C GLY A 128 4.21 8.84 13.14
N THR A 129 3.33 9.65 13.70
CA THR A 129 1.88 9.42 13.69
C THR A 129 1.17 10.74 13.38
N ARG A 130 0.10 10.71 12.58
CA ARG A 130 -0.80 11.86 12.42
C ARG A 130 -2.22 11.50 12.87
N SER A 131 -2.89 12.42 13.53
CA SER A 131 -4.32 12.30 13.85
C SER A 131 -5.14 12.74 12.64
N VAL A 132 -6.05 11.88 12.20
CA VAL A 132 -7.01 12.13 11.12
C VAL A 132 -8.37 12.31 11.77
N LYS A 133 -9.06 13.42 11.46
CA LYS A 133 -10.35 13.75 12.08
C LYS A 133 -11.57 13.35 11.25
N GLY A 134 -11.36 12.87 10.02
CA GLY A 134 -12.40 12.40 9.11
C GLY A 134 -11.82 11.71 7.86
N LEU A 135 -12.65 10.97 7.12
CA LEU A 135 -12.24 10.26 5.89
C LEU A 135 -11.71 11.23 4.80
N GLU A 136 -12.18 12.48 4.84
CA GLU A 136 -11.74 13.58 3.97
C GLU A 136 -10.30 14.06 4.20
N ASP A 137 -9.72 13.81 5.38
CA ASP A 137 -8.30 14.09 5.69
C ASP A 137 -7.35 13.01 5.14
N ILE A 138 -7.91 11.88 4.67
CA ILE A 138 -7.20 10.74 4.05
C ILE A 138 -7.27 10.83 2.52
N ALA A 139 -8.38 11.36 1.99
CA ALA A 139 -8.54 11.56 0.55
C ALA A 139 -7.60 12.67 0.03
N VAL A 140 -6.67 12.30 -0.85
CA VAL A 140 -5.83 13.25 -1.59
C VAL A 140 -6.72 14.05 -2.55
N GLN A 141 -6.87 15.36 -2.30
CA GLN A 141 -7.33 16.32 -3.30
C GLN A 141 -6.11 16.90 -4.03
N ASP A 142 -5.89 16.43 -5.26
CA ASP A 142 -5.08 17.16 -6.23
C ASP A 142 -5.87 18.34 -6.74
N GLU A 143 -5.61 19.57 -6.25
CA GLU A 143 -5.72 20.82 -7.03
C GLU A 143 -4.74 21.87 -6.47
N ASP A 144 -3.77 22.25 -7.31
CA ASP A 144 -3.04 23.52 -7.34
C ASP A 144 -2.04 23.91 -6.23
N GLY A 145 -0.75 23.68 -6.52
CA GLY A 145 0.17 24.81 -6.72
C GLY A 145 1.06 25.30 -5.57
N SER A 146 1.17 24.58 -4.44
CA SER A 146 2.19 24.86 -3.40
C SER A 146 2.41 23.63 -2.50
N GLY A 147 2.87 22.52 -3.08
CA GLY A 147 2.90 21.22 -2.41
C GLY A 147 4.11 21.01 -1.50
N VAL A 148 3.87 20.85 -0.20
CA VAL A 148 4.76 20.10 0.69
C VAL A 148 4.76 18.66 0.17
N SER A 149 5.91 18.21 -0.33
CA SER A 149 6.13 16.86 -0.85
C SER A 149 5.89 15.81 0.25
N LEU A 150 4.64 15.38 0.40
CA LEU A 150 4.33 14.07 0.93
C LEU A 150 4.44 13.13 -0.27
N LEU A 151 5.45 12.26 -0.26
CA LEU A 151 5.75 11.29 -1.31
C LEU A 151 4.56 10.32 -1.50
N VAL A 152 3.59 10.72 -2.30
CA VAL A 152 2.76 9.81 -3.10
C VAL A 152 3.21 10.07 -4.53
N LYS A 153 4.31 9.43 -4.93
CA LYS A 153 4.71 9.42 -6.34
C LYS A 153 3.62 8.65 -7.08
N GLU A 154 2.99 9.30 -8.06
CA GLU A 154 2.24 8.63 -9.12
C GLU A 154 3.11 7.55 -9.76
N ALA A 155 2.70 6.29 -9.59
CA ALA A 155 2.73 5.17 -10.53
C ALA A 155 2.74 3.86 -9.73
N ALA A 156 1.96 2.86 -10.19
CA ALA A 156 1.93 1.47 -9.71
C ALA A 156 1.21 1.21 -8.38
N PHE A 157 -0.11 0.99 -8.45
CA PHE A 157 -0.95 0.30 -7.46
C PHE A 157 -0.55 0.54 -5.99
N TYR A 158 -0.81 1.75 -5.53
CA TYR A 158 -0.90 2.04 -4.10
C TYR A 158 -1.92 1.06 -3.52
N CYS A 159 -1.56 0.34 -2.45
CA CYS A 159 -2.52 -0.45 -1.68
C CYS A 159 -3.68 0.47 -1.28
N ASP A 160 -4.79 0.39 -2.03
CA ASP A 160 -5.93 1.30 -1.96
C ASP A 160 -6.58 1.24 -0.56
N ASP A 161 -6.94 2.41 -0.05
CA ASP A 161 -7.54 2.69 1.26
C ASP A 161 -8.83 1.91 1.57
N ARG A 162 -9.38 1.14 0.62
CA ARG A 162 -10.56 0.29 0.87
C ARG A 162 -10.34 -0.88 1.84
N LEU A 163 -9.10 -1.23 2.19
CA LEU A 163 -8.82 -2.41 3.04
C LEU A 163 -8.31 -2.10 4.45
N ILE A 164 -8.16 -0.82 4.85
CA ILE A 164 -7.81 -0.48 6.24
C ILE A 164 -8.92 -0.89 7.22
N ASP A 165 -10.18 -0.99 6.76
CA ASP A 165 -11.28 -1.51 7.59
C ASP A 165 -11.18 -3.04 7.81
N GLU A 166 -10.46 -3.79 6.97
CA GLU A 166 -10.25 -5.24 7.12
C GLU A 166 -8.93 -5.60 7.82
N CYS A 167 -7.92 -4.73 7.84
CA CYS A 167 -6.75 -4.92 8.71
C CYS A 167 -7.06 -4.78 10.22
N ARG A 168 -8.33 -4.50 10.61
CA ARG A 168 -8.73 -4.27 12.01
C ARG A 168 -9.38 -5.46 12.72
N THR A 169 -9.57 -6.60 12.08
CA THR A 169 -10.21 -7.74 12.76
C THR A 169 -9.33 -8.98 12.70
N GLU A 170 -8.92 -9.42 13.90
CA GLU A 170 -8.36 -10.72 14.26
C GLU A 170 -6.83 -10.82 14.39
N MET A 171 -6.32 -10.33 15.53
CA MET A 171 -5.38 -11.13 16.33
C MET A 171 -5.88 -11.18 17.78
N PRO A 172 -5.96 -12.38 18.41
CA PRO A 172 -6.38 -12.54 19.81
C PRO A 172 -5.39 -11.97 20.84
#